data_AF-R7VW43-F1
#
_entry.id   AF-R7VW43-F1
#
_cell.length_a   1.000
_cell.length_b   1.000
_cell.length_c   1.000
_cell.angle_alpha   90.00
_cell.angle_beta   90.00
_cell.angle_gamma   90.00
#
_symmetry.space_group_name_H-M   'P 1'
#
loop_
_entity.id
_entity.type
_entity.pdbx_description
1 polymer ?
#
loop_
_entity_poly.entity_id
_entity_poly.type
_entity_poly.pdbx_seq_one_letter_code
_entity_poly.pdbx_strand_id
1 'polypeptide(L)'
;GVTISLSGSYVRVSTSLGLQLQFNGDNELLVTVSEKYKGKLCGLCGTYTGSPEDDFTRPDGVVVPNFNDFGNSWMVPDDEWP
;
A
#
# COMPACT_ATOMS: atom_id res chain seq x y z
N GLY A 1 -10.67 16.77 -3.19
CA GLY A 1 -11.37 16.18 -4.35
C GLY A 1 -10.67 14.90 -4.78
N VAL A 2 -11.38 14.06 -5.51
CA VAL A 2 -10.86 12.85 -6.18
C VAL A 2 -10.99 13.07 -7.68
N THR A 3 -9.92 12.76 -8.42
CA THR A 3 -9.91 12.80 -9.88
C THR A 3 -9.57 11.42 -10.40
N ILE A 4 -10.33 10.95 -11.38
CA ILE A 4 -10.12 9.67 -12.06
C ILE A 4 -9.81 9.96 -13.52
N SER A 5 -8.74 9.39 -14.04
CA SER A 5 -8.34 9.55 -15.44
C SER A 5 -7.70 8.29 -15.99
N LEU A 6 -7.62 8.21 -17.32
CA LEU A 6 -6.84 7.19 -18.01
C LEU A 6 -5.42 7.72 -18.27
N SER A 7 -4.42 6.88 -18.09
CA SER A 7 -3.00 7.18 -18.35
C SER A 7 -2.36 5.97 -19.03
N GLY A 8 -2.39 5.94 -20.36
CA GLY A 8 -2.02 4.74 -21.11
C GLY A 8 -2.97 3.59 -20.80
N SER A 9 -2.44 2.43 -20.43
CA SER A 9 -3.20 1.24 -20.00
C SER A 9 -3.70 1.28 -18.55
N TYR A 10 -3.39 2.34 -17.78
CA TYR A 10 -3.75 2.42 -16.37
C TYR A 10 -4.95 3.34 -16.12
N VAL A 11 -5.82 2.93 -15.20
CA VAL A 11 -6.72 3.84 -14.50
C VAL A 11 -5.93 4.52 -13.39
N ARG A 12 -5.87 5.84 -13.43
CA ARG A 12 -5.23 6.67 -12.40
C ARG A 12 -6.29 7.32 -11.53
N VAL A 13 -6.15 7.12 -10.21
CA VAL A 13 -6.95 7.80 -9.19
C VAL A 13 -6.04 8.74 -8.42
N SER A 14 -6.32 10.04 -8.45
CA SER A 14 -5.56 11.05 -7.72
C SER A 14 -6.46 11.72 -6.68
N THR A 15 -5.93 11.89 -5.47
CA THR A 15 -6.65 12.52 -4.37
C THR A 15 -5.96 13.81 -3.93
N SER A 16 -6.73 14.79 -3.46
CA SER A 16 -6.17 15.97 -2.79
C SER A 16 -5.43 15.65 -1.48
N LEU A 17 -5.54 14.41 -0.99
CA LEU A 17 -4.79 13.91 0.14
C LEU A 17 -3.33 13.61 -0.21
N GLY A 18 -2.92 13.69 -1.48
CA GLY A 18 -1.56 13.33 -1.91
C GLY A 18 -1.35 11.82 -2.03
N LEU A 19 -2.43 11.05 -2.18
CA LEU A 19 -2.41 9.65 -2.60
C LEU A 19 -2.78 9.57 -4.09
N GLN A 20 -2.01 8.80 -4.85
CA GLN A 20 -2.28 8.44 -6.24
C GLN A 20 -2.19 6.92 -6.39
N LEU A 21 -3.17 6.33 -7.07
CA LEU A 21 -3.21 4.93 -7.45
C LEU A 21 -3.15 4.82 -8.97
N GLN A 22 -2.45 3.82 -9.49
CA GLN A 22 -2.50 3.43 -10.90
C GLN A 22 -2.72 1.92 -10.98
N PHE A 23 -3.80 1.50 -11.63
CA PHE A 23 -4.14 0.09 -11.80
C PHE A 23 -4.31 -0.24 -13.28
N ASN A 24 -3.67 -1.31 -13.76
CA ASN A 24 -3.72 -1.69 -15.18
C ASN A 24 -4.98 -2.50 -15.56
N GLY A 25 -5.84 -2.85 -14.60
CA GLY A 25 -7.01 -3.70 -14.84
C GLY A 25 -6.76 -5.19 -14.65
N ASP A 26 -5.53 -5.59 -14.32
CA ASP A 26 -5.11 -6.98 -14.16
C ASP A 26 -4.36 -7.16 -12.82
N ASN A 27 -3.02 -7.13 -12.84
CA ASN A 27 -2.19 -7.52 -11.70
C ASN A 27 -1.25 -6.42 -11.18
N GLU A 28 -1.17 -5.25 -11.82
CA GLU A 28 -0.27 -4.19 -11.40
C GLU A 28 -1.03 -3.04 -10.73
N LEU A 29 -0.71 -2.82 -9.46
CA LEU A 29 -1.13 -1.66 -8.69
C LEU A 29 0.09 -0.86 -8.24
N LEU A 30 0.18 0.39 -8.68
CA LEU A 30 1.20 1.33 -8.21
C LEU A 30 0.57 2.34 -7.27
N VAL A 31 1.12 2.46 -6.08
CA VAL A 31 0.69 3.40 -5.05
C VAL A 31 1.77 4.46 -4.88
N THR A 32 1.42 5.74 -5.08
CA THR A 32 2.31 6.87 -4.82
C THR A 32 1.71 7.72 -3.71
N VAL A 33 2.50 7.99 -2.68
CA VAL A 33 2.07 8.72 -1.49
C VAL A 33 3.01 9.91 -1.27
N SER A 34 2.43 11.06 -0.93
CA SER A 34 3.17 12.27 -0.57
C SER A 34 4.06 12.02 0.67
N GLU A 35 5.25 12.60 0.68
CA GLU A 35 6.21 12.51 1.80
C GLU A 35 5.66 12.99 3.15
N LYS A 36 4.53 13.73 3.19
CA LYS A 36 3.86 14.10 4.45
C LYS A 36 3.42 12.88 5.30
N TYR A 37 3.34 11.71 4.68
CA TYR A 37 3.05 10.44 5.33
C TYR A 37 4.29 9.57 5.60
N LYS A 38 5.51 10.08 5.38
CA LYS A 38 6.75 9.37 5.70
C LYS A 38 6.75 8.91 7.16
N GLY A 39 7.00 7.63 7.38
CA GLY A 39 6.98 6.97 8.70
C GLY A 39 5.60 6.92 9.37
N LYS A 40 4.50 7.15 8.64
CA LYS A 40 3.12 7.09 9.14
C LYS A 40 2.27 6.03 8.45
N LEU A 41 2.87 5.27 7.53
CA LEU A 41 2.19 4.20 6.82
C LEU A 41 2.47 2.86 7.49
N CYS A 42 1.61 1.89 7.21
CA CYS A 42 1.78 0.49 7.56
C CYS A 42 1.04 -0.35 6.52
N GLY A 43 1.28 -1.66 6.52
CA GLY A 43 0.71 -2.60 5.55
C GLY A 43 1.78 -3.28 4.70
N LEU A 44 1.34 -3.99 3.67
CA LEU A 44 2.22 -4.77 2.79
C LEU A 44 3.25 -3.93 2.01
N CYS A 45 3.02 -2.62 1.87
CA CYS A 45 4.00 -1.69 1.26
C CYS A 45 5.03 -1.13 2.26
N GLY A 46 5.07 -1.65 3.50
CA GLY A 46 6.03 -1.25 4.52
C GLY A 46 5.64 0.00 5.31
N THR A 47 6.62 0.59 5.98
CA THR A 47 6.42 1.69 6.96
C THR A 47 6.61 3.08 6.35
N TYR A 48 7.22 3.13 5.16
CA TYR A 48 7.64 4.35 4.48
C TYR A 48 8.57 5.23 5.31
N THR A 49 9.44 4.67 6.15
CA THR A 49 10.51 5.41 6.87
C THR A 49 11.72 5.71 5.99
N GLY A 50 11.89 4.95 4.90
CA GLY A 50 13.07 4.98 4.03
C GLY A 50 14.18 4.03 4.50
N SER A 51 13.92 3.21 5.52
CA SER A 51 14.78 2.11 5.94
C SER A 51 14.09 0.78 5.59
N PRO A 52 14.78 -0.16 4.91
CA PRO A 52 14.22 -1.50 4.68
C PRO A 52 14.18 -2.37 5.95
N GLU A 53 14.81 -1.92 7.05
CA GLU A 53 14.94 -2.71 8.28
C GLU A 53 13.61 -2.87 9.03
N ASP A 54 12.65 -1.97 8.83
CA ASP A 54 11.35 -1.98 9.51
C ASP A 54 10.18 -2.30 8.56
N ASP A 55 10.42 -2.53 7.27
CA ASP A 55 9.34 -2.72 6.29
C ASP A 55 8.52 -3.99 6.54
N PHE A 56 9.11 -5.01 7.19
CA PHE A 56 8.39 -6.22 7.60
C PHE A 56 7.75 -6.10 9.00
N THR A 57 7.19 -4.92 9.29
CA THR A 57 6.41 -4.67 10.51
C THR A 57 4.99 -5.22 10.37
N ARG A 58 4.60 -6.13 11.26
CA ARG A 58 3.23 -6.67 11.35
C ARG A 58 2.25 -5.66 11.96
N PRO A 59 0.92 -5.89 11.91
CA PRO A 59 -0.07 -4.99 12.52
C PRO A 59 0.11 -4.76 14.03
N ASP A 60 0.74 -5.69 14.74
CA ASP A 60 1.04 -5.58 16.17
C ASP A 60 2.29 -4.74 16.49
N GLY A 61 2.96 -4.19 15.46
CA GLY A 61 4.17 -3.37 15.59
C GLY A 61 5.46 -4.17 15.69
N VAL A 62 5.41 -5.50 15.58
CA VAL A 62 6.61 -6.35 15.63
C VAL A 62 7.23 -6.49 14.23
N VAL A 63 8.53 -6.24 14.14
CA VAL A 63 9.33 -6.52 12.93
C VAL A 63 9.68 -8.00 12.89
N VAL A 64 9.40 -8.66 11.76
CA VAL A 64 9.72 -10.09 11.56
C VAL A 64 10.71 -10.29 10.41
N PRO A 65 11.65 -11.26 10.52
CA PRO A 65 12.63 -11.52 9.47
C PRO A 65 12.07 -12.34 8.30
N ASN A 66 10.92 -12.99 8.49
CA ASN A 66 10.30 -13.87 7.51
C ASN A 66 9.18 -13.13 6.76
N PHE A 67 9.33 -13.02 5.44
CA PHE A 67 8.36 -12.33 4.59
C PHE A 67 7.00 -13.03 4.50
N ASN A 68 6.93 -14.36 4.67
CA ASN A 68 5.66 -15.08 4.73
C ASN A 68 4.93 -14.77 6.04
N ASP A 69 5.64 -14.74 7.18
CA ASP A 69 5.03 -14.36 8.46
C ASP A 69 4.52 -12.92 8.42
N PHE A 70 5.27 -12.01 7.79
CA PHE A 70 4.85 -10.65 7.52
C PHE A 70 3.60 -10.60 6.64
N GLY A 71 3.64 -11.21 5.45
CA GLY A 71 2.52 -11.19 4.50
C GLY A 71 1.23 -11.78 5.07
N ASN A 72 1.33 -12.92 5.75
CA ASN A 72 0.20 -13.58 6.38
C ASN A 72 -0.41 -12.74 7.52
N SER A 73 0.39 -11.91 8.21
CA SER A 73 -0.12 -11.08 9.30
C SER A 73 -1.03 -9.94 8.85
N TRP A 74 -0.97 -9.55 7.57
CA TRP A 74 -1.76 -8.48 6.98
C TRP A 74 -3.03 -8.96 6.25
N MET A 75 -3.34 -10.25 6.33
CA MET A 75 -4.60 -10.77 5.78
C MET A 75 -5.79 -10.15 6.50
N VAL A 76 -6.77 -9.69 5.73
CA VAL A 76 -8.08 -9.29 6.23
C VAL A 76 -9.07 -10.44 6.00
N PRO A 77 -9.96 -10.76 6.97
CA PRO A 77 -11.01 -11.75 6.77
C PRO A 77 -11.85 -11.44 5.53
N ASP A 78 -12.14 -12.46 4.74
CA ASP A 78 -12.96 -12.33 3.54
C ASP A 78 -14.44 -12.48 3.92
N ASP A 79 -14.94 -11.50 4.68
CA ASP A 79 -16.28 -11.57 5.28
C ASP A 79 -17.37 -11.15 4.27
N GLU A 80 -17.01 -10.56 3.12
CA GLU A 80 -17.95 -10.04 2.11
C GLU A 80 -17.45 -10.17 0.66
N TRP A 81 -16.99 -11.36 0.25
CA TRP A 81 -16.95 -11.71 -1.18
C TRP A 81 -18.21 -12.50 -1.56
N PRO A 82 -19.07 -12.01 -2.48
CA PRO A 82 -20.24 -12.75 -2.95
C PRO A 82 -19.89 -14.03 -3.71
#